data_AF-A0A9W4T7J3-F1
#
_entry.id   AF-A0A9W4T7J3-F1
#
_cell.length_a   1.000
_cell.length_b   1.000
_cell.length_c   1.000
_cell.angle_alpha   90.00
_cell.angle_beta   90.00
_cell.angle_gamma   90.00
#
_symmetry.space_group_name_H-M   'P 1'
#
loop_
_entity.id
_entity.type
_entity.pdbx_description
1 polymer ?
#
loop_
_entity_poly.entity_id
_entity_poly.type
_entity_poly.pdbx_seq_one_letter_code
_entity_poly.pdbx_strand_id
1 'polypeptide(L)'
;MEKTFTFHVHLPKYVEKYGIPIVLGNVKELGLWKNPIVRLSRPFPQNPTYWQSNPITISLLNFGIQYKFAVFLTPISPGETKVAFEGFSIKDSRTLDILRNEQFGIWKSNEFLLLSNTLDDFAFVDCIYNTITVNNLKDKIMEYQHLLTIYNDFMIRASNLEFIVNRIDDSSREQRLFICLLLG
;
A
#
# COMPACT_ATOMS: atom_id res chain seq x y z
N MET A 1 10.13 17.82 13.25
CA MET A 1 9.93 16.39 13.59
C MET A 1 9.91 15.62 12.29
N GLU A 2 10.65 14.53 12.19
CA GLU A 2 10.69 13.67 11.00
C GLU A 2 10.18 12.29 11.38
N LYS A 3 9.53 11.61 10.44
CA LYS A 3 9.00 10.25 10.64
C LYS A 3 9.15 9.45 9.35
N THR A 4 9.45 8.17 9.48
CA THR A 4 9.60 7.25 8.34
C THR A 4 8.28 6.57 8.04
N PHE A 5 7.93 6.54 6.75
CA PHE A 5 6.71 5.93 6.24
C PHE A 5 7.00 4.95 5.12
N THR A 6 6.19 3.90 5.00
CA THR A 6 6.19 3.00 3.85
C THR A 6 4.83 3.08 3.19
N PHE A 7 4.79 3.13 1.86
CA PHE A 7 3.54 3.14 1.11
C PHE A 7 3.29 1.77 0.51
N HIS A 8 2.06 1.29 0.66
CA HIS A 8 1.60 -0.01 0.21
C HIS A 8 0.35 0.17 -0.64
N VAL A 9 0.31 -0.44 -1.83
CA VAL A 9 -0.83 -0.28 -2.71
C VAL A 9 -1.16 -1.51 -3.53
N HIS A 10 -2.44 -1.83 -3.63
CA HIS A 10 -2.96 -2.70 -4.68
C HIS A 10 -3.31 -1.87 -5.92
N LEU A 11 -2.62 -2.13 -7.03
CA LEU A 11 -2.77 -1.48 -8.34
C LEU A 11 -3.50 -2.41 -9.33
N PRO A 12 -4.07 -1.87 -10.43
CA PRO A 12 -4.61 -2.70 -11.50
C PRO A 12 -3.57 -3.70 -12.03
N LYS A 13 -4.02 -4.89 -12.44
CA LYS A 13 -3.14 -5.91 -13.02
C LYS A 13 -2.41 -5.33 -14.24
N TYR A 14 -1.13 -5.69 -14.37
CA TYR A 14 -0.27 -5.27 -15.48
C TYR A 14 0.02 -3.77 -15.56
N VAL A 15 -0.06 -3.05 -14.44
CA VAL A 15 0.25 -1.62 -14.37
C VAL A 15 1.65 -1.29 -14.91
N GLU A 16 2.61 -2.21 -14.76
CA GLU A 16 3.99 -2.09 -15.25
C GLU A 16 4.10 -1.96 -16.77
N LYS A 17 3.07 -2.38 -17.53
CA LYS A 17 3.04 -2.22 -18.99
C LYS A 17 2.87 -0.75 -19.40
N TYR A 18 2.29 0.07 -18.53
CA TYR A 18 2.01 1.48 -18.80
C TYR A 18 3.11 2.39 -18.29
N GLY A 19 3.85 1.98 -17.26
CA GLY A 19 4.93 2.77 -16.69
C GLY A 19 5.34 2.30 -15.30
N ILE A 20 6.01 3.19 -14.58
CA ILE A 20 6.55 2.91 -13.24
C ILE A 20 5.56 3.42 -12.19
N PRO A 21 5.02 2.56 -11.30
CA PRO A 21 4.20 3.04 -10.20
C PRO A 21 5.00 3.86 -9.19
N ILE A 22 4.42 4.96 -8.74
CA ILE A 22 5.06 5.96 -7.88
C ILE A 22 4.08 6.51 -6.83
N VAL A 23 4.62 7.21 -5.86
CA VAL A 23 3.87 8.07 -4.94
C VAL A 23 4.28 9.52 -5.18
N LEU A 24 3.30 10.41 -5.28
CA LEU A 24 3.52 11.85 -5.39
C LEU A 24 2.67 12.60 -4.38
N GLY A 25 3.18 13.72 -3.89
CA GLY A 25 2.48 14.51 -2.88
C GLY A 25 2.93 15.96 -2.82
N ASN A 26 2.33 16.72 -1.91
CA ASN A 26 2.51 18.17 -1.78
C ASN A 26 3.79 18.59 -1.04
N VAL A 27 4.63 17.65 -0.61
CA VAL A 27 5.90 17.92 0.08
C VAL A 27 7.10 17.52 -0.78
N LYS A 28 8.29 18.05 -0.45
CA LYS A 28 9.52 17.83 -1.25
C LYS A 28 9.92 16.36 -1.31
N GLU A 29 9.74 15.63 -0.21
CA GLU A 29 10.06 14.20 -0.08
C GLU A 29 9.13 13.34 -0.94
N LEU A 30 7.95 13.85 -1.28
CA LEU A 30 6.98 13.25 -2.21
C LEU A 30 6.96 13.98 -3.57
N GLY A 31 7.97 14.80 -3.86
CA GLY A 31 8.20 15.34 -5.20
C GLY A 31 7.33 16.52 -5.64
N LEU A 32 6.60 17.18 -4.73
CA LEU A 32 5.79 18.37 -5.03
C LEU A 32 4.85 18.18 -6.25
N TRP A 33 4.19 17.02 -6.32
CA TRP A 33 3.31 16.60 -7.41
C TRP A 33 3.95 16.48 -8.81
N LYS A 34 5.28 16.61 -8.92
CA LYS A 34 5.98 16.69 -10.21
C LYS A 34 7.12 15.67 -10.34
N ASN A 35 7.93 15.53 -9.30
CA ASN A 35 9.17 14.76 -9.35
C ASN A 35 8.94 13.33 -8.84
N PRO A 36 9.07 12.28 -9.66
CA PRO A 36 8.80 10.88 -9.28
C PRO A 36 9.92 10.28 -8.41
N ILE A 37 10.12 10.85 -7.21
CA ILE A 37 11.19 10.46 -6.28
C ILE A 37 10.85 9.12 -5.60
N VAL A 38 9.59 8.95 -5.19
CA VAL A 38 9.12 7.73 -4.53
C VAL A 38 8.63 6.74 -5.58
N ARG A 39 9.45 5.73 -5.85
CA ARG A 39 9.11 4.61 -6.72
C ARG A 39 8.59 3.43 -5.91
N LEU A 40 7.64 2.71 -6.49
CA LEU A 40 7.12 1.47 -5.94
C LEU A 40 7.72 0.28 -6.67
N SER A 41 7.93 -0.81 -5.95
CA SER A 41 8.37 -2.10 -6.47
C SER A 41 7.42 -3.20 -6.01
N ARG A 42 7.47 -4.37 -6.65
CA ARG A 42 6.72 -5.55 -6.22
C ARG A 42 7.62 -6.40 -5.31
N PRO A 43 7.33 -6.49 -4.01
CA PRO A 43 8.13 -7.31 -3.10
C PRO A 43 7.77 -8.80 -3.21
N PHE A 44 6.56 -9.13 -3.68
CA PHE A 44 6.04 -10.49 -3.75
C PHE A 44 5.67 -10.86 -5.20
N PRO A 45 6.44 -11.73 -5.88
CA PRO A 45 6.13 -12.16 -7.25
C PRO A 45 4.73 -12.78 -7.40
N GLN A 46 4.23 -13.43 -6.36
CA GLN A 46 2.93 -14.10 -6.30
C GLN A 46 1.73 -13.14 -6.16
N ASN A 47 1.98 -11.88 -5.79
CA ASN A 47 0.94 -10.84 -5.67
C ASN A 47 1.16 -9.77 -6.74
N PRO A 48 0.79 -10.01 -8.01
CA PRO A 48 1.07 -9.11 -9.11
C PRO A 48 0.43 -7.72 -8.98
N THR A 49 -0.63 -7.57 -8.19
CA THR A 49 -1.28 -6.28 -7.96
C THR A 49 -0.67 -5.52 -6.78
N TYR A 50 0.16 -6.14 -5.95
CA TYR A 50 0.71 -5.52 -4.75
C TYR A 50 2.05 -4.81 -5.02
N TRP A 51 2.14 -3.56 -4.60
CA TRP A 51 3.31 -2.70 -4.74
C TRP A 51 3.65 -1.98 -3.44
N GLN A 52 4.93 -1.73 -3.22
CA GLN A 52 5.47 -1.16 -1.98
C GLN A 52 6.59 -0.16 -2.29
N SER A 53 6.68 0.92 -1.52
CA SER A 53 7.84 1.82 -1.57
C SER A 53 8.97 1.33 -0.66
N ASN A 54 10.19 1.79 -0.90
CA ASN A 54 11.18 1.82 0.20
C ASN A 54 10.67 2.76 1.30
N PRO A 55 11.10 2.58 2.56
CA PRO A 55 10.80 3.53 3.63
C PRO A 55 11.32 4.94 3.29
N ILE A 56 10.49 5.96 3.50
CA ILE A 56 10.81 7.37 3.21
C ILE A 56 10.62 8.19 4.47
N THR A 57 11.65 8.95 4.83
CA THR A 57 11.57 9.92 5.93
C THR A 57 10.95 11.21 5.43
N ILE A 58 9.86 11.63 6.06
CA ILE A 58 9.11 12.85 5.72
C ILE A 58 9.14 13.81 6.90
N SER A 59 9.41 15.09 6.62
CA SER A 59 9.32 16.16 7.61
C SER A 59 7.86 16.51 7.91
N LEU A 60 7.49 16.42 9.19
CA LEU A 60 6.15 16.72 9.70
C LEU A 60 5.98 18.20 10.11
N LEU A 61 6.84 19.09 9.61
CA LEU A 61 6.72 20.53 9.86
C LEU A 61 5.46 21.14 9.22
N ASN A 62 4.94 20.50 8.16
CA ASN A 62 3.72 20.90 7.48
C ASN A 62 2.56 19.99 7.90
N PHE A 63 1.52 20.54 8.50
CA PHE A 63 0.27 19.81 8.71
C PHE A 63 -0.46 19.65 7.36
N GLY A 64 -1.19 18.54 7.18
CA GLY A 64 -1.98 18.31 5.97
C GLY A 64 -1.18 17.84 4.76
N ILE A 65 -0.22 16.92 4.97
CA ILE A 65 0.51 16.27 3.89
C ILE A 65 -0.48 15.44 3.07
N GLN A 66 -0.56 15.75 1.77
CA GLN A 66 -1.41 15.07 0.80
C GLN A 66 -0.57 14.32 -0.20
N TYR A 67 -1.06 13.16 -0.60
CA TYR A 67 -0.41 12.31 -1.60
C TYR A 67 -1.42 11.54 -2.45
N LYS A 68 -0.90 10.97 -3.53
CA LYS A 68 -1.61 10.03 -4.39
C LYS A 68 -0.66 8.96 -4.89
N PHE A 69 -1.21 7.78 -5.10
CA PHE A 69 -0.58 6.80 -5.99
C PHE A 69 -0.73 7.27 -7.44
N ALA A 70 0.31 7.04 -8.23
CA ALA A 70 0.31 7.39 -9.64
C ALA A 70 1.17 6.41 -10.45
N VAL A 71 1.06 6.49 -11.77
CA VAL A 71 1.92 5.78 -12.72
C VAL A 71 2.68 6.81 -13.53
N PHE A 72 4.00 6.76 -13.45
CA PHE A 72 4.89 7.52 -14.32
C PHE A 72 4.94 6.84 -15.68
N LEU A 73 4.23 7.39 -16.66
CA LEU A 73 4.01 6.73 -17.93
C LEU A 73 5.30 6.66 -18.75
N THR A 74 5.48 5.53 -19.42
CA THR A 74 6.54 5.39 -20.42
C THR A 74 6.30 6.41 -21.54
N PRO A 75 7.28 7.29 -21.84
CA PRO A 75 7.11 8.32 -22.86
C PRO A 75 6.88 7.68 -24.23
N ILE A 76 5.82 8.13 -24.92
CA ILE A 76 5.52 7.72 -26.31
C ILE A 76 6.43 8.50 -27.29
N SER A 77 6.81 9.72 -26.91
CA SER A 77 7.68 10.62 -27.66
C SER A 77 8.78 11.19 -26.74
N PRO A 78 10.00 11.46 -27.26
CA PRO A 78 11.06 12.09 -26.47
C PRO A 78 10.61 13.44 -25.90
N GLY A 79 10.67 13.59 -24.57
CA GLY A 79 10.32 14.84 -23.87
C GLY A 79 8.91 14.89 -23.28
N GLU A 80 8.00 13.97 -23.64
CA GLU A 80 6.67 13.88 -23.01
C GLU A 80 6.72 13.03 -21.74
N THR A 81 6.91 13.69 -20.60
CA THR A 81 6.69 13.06 -19.31
C THR A 81 5.23 13.21 -18.89
N LYS A 82 4.49 12.11 -18.78
CA LYS A 82 3.11 12.11 -18.30
C LYS A 82 2.96 11.27 -17.05
N VAL A 83 2.13 11.74 -16.13
CA VAL A 83 1.80 11.07 -14.89
C VAL A 83 0.30 10.80 -14.87
N ALA A 84 -0.08 9.54 -14.71
CA ALA A 84 -1.46 9.14 -14.49
C ALA A 84 -1.72 9.00 -12.98
N PHE A 85 -2.45 9.95 -12.39
CA PHE A 85 -2.79 9.93 -10.98
C PHE A 85 -4.03 9.08 -10.70
N GLU A 86 -4.09 8.44 -9.54
CA GLU A 86 -5.34 7.80 -9.09
C GLU A 86 -6.47 8.82 -8.85
N GLY A 87 -7.70 8.36 -8.97
CA GLY A 87 -8.92 9.18 -8.84
C GLY A 87 -9.12 10.17 -9.99
N PHE A 88 -10.18 10.96 -9.89
CA PHE A 88 -10.65 11.85 -10.96
C PHE A 88 -10.32 13.32 -10.73
N SER A 89 -9.94 13.69 -9.51
CA SER A 89 -9.68 15.09 -9.17
C SER A 89 -8.71 15.24 -8.00
N ILE A 90 -8.28 16.47 -7.73
CA ILE A 90 -7.45 16.77 -6.55
C ILE A 90 -8.15 16.46 -5.22
N LYS A 91 -9.49 16.41 -5.20
CA LYS A 91 -10.27 16.04 -4.01
C LYS A 91 -10.12 14.57 -3.63
N ASP A 92 -9.67 13.74 -4.55
CA ASP A 92 -9.40 12.32 -4.29
C ASP A 92 -8.05 12.05 -3.63
N SER A 93 -7.27 13.11 -3.38
CA SER A 93 -5.97 13.00 -2.71
C SER A 93 -6.14 12.38 -1.32
N ARG A 94 -5.18 11.54 -0.96
CA ARG A 94 -5.10 10.93 0.36
C ARG A 94 -4.40 11.91 1.29
N THR A 95 -4.83 11.92 2.55
CA THR A 95 -4.08 12.60 3.62
C THR A 95 -3.15 11.57 4.27
N LEU A 96 -1.90 11.93 4.49
CA LEU A 96 -0.94 11.09 5.19
C LEU A 96 -1.39 10.88 6.64
N ASP A 97 -1.56 9.62 7.04
CA ASP A 97 -1.84 9.30 8.45
C ASP A 97 -0.54 9.36 9.25
N ILE A 98 -0.31 10.46 9.96
CA ILE A 98 0.90 10.67 10.76
C ILE A 98 0.98 9.75 11.98
N LEU A 99 -0.11 9.10 12.39
CA LEU A 99 -0.10 8.18 13.54
C LEU A 99 0.49 6.82 13.15
N ARG A 100 0.41 6.43 11.87
CA ARG A 100 0.83 5.12 11.36
C ARG A 100 2.04 5.24 10.43
N ASN A 101 2.95 4.28 10.48
CA ASN A 101 4.12 4.29 9.61
C ASN A 101 3.77 3.72 8.22
N GLU A 102 2.92 2.70 8.20
CA GLU A 102 2.52 2.02 6.98
C GLU A 102 1.25 2.68 6.39
N GLN A 103 1.32 3.07 5.12
CA GLN A 103 0.24 3.76 4.41
C GLN A 103 -0.35 2.83 3.36
N PHE A 104 -1.44 2.14 3.72
CA PHE A 104 -2.10 1.16 2.86
C PHE A 104 -3.21 1.76 2.00
N GLY A 105 -3.17 1.46 0.71
CA GLY A 105 -4.13 1.94 -0.28
C GLY A 105 -4.59 0.87 -1.25
N ILE A 106 -5.84 0.94 -1.68
CA ILE A 106 -6.27 0.31 -2.93
C ILE A 106 -6.42 1.42 -3.97
N TRP A 107 -5.87 1.22 -5.17
CA TRP A 107 -5.91 2.20 -6.26
C TRP A 107 -7.32 2.74 -6.49
N LYS A 108 -7.46 4.07 -6.51
CA LYS A 108 -8.69 4.71 -6.97
C LYS A 108 -8.66 4.78 -8.50
N SER A 109 -9.59 4.08 -9.15
CA SER A 109 -9.74 4.14 -10.62
C SER A 109 -9.71 5.58 -11.14
N ASN A 110 -9.16 5.74 -12.34
CA ASN A 110 -9.21 6.98 -13.10
C ASN A 110 -9.69 6.69 -14.53
N GLU A 111 -9.67 7.68 -15.41
CA GLU A 111 -10.12 7.55 -16.80
C GLU A 111 -9.30 6.55 -17.65
N PHE A 112 -8.07 6.25 -17.25
CA PHE A 112 -7.11 5.44 -18.04
C PHE A 112 -6.92 4.02 -17.48
N LEU A 113 -6.91 3.89 -16.16
CA LEU A 113 -6.56 2.69 -15.41
C LEU A 113 -7.68 2.39 -14.40
N LEU A 114 -8.58 1.50 -14.84
CA LEU A 114 -9.67 0.99 -14.03
C LEU A 114 -9.16 -0.14 -13.13
N LEU A 115 -9.50 -0.07 -11.84
CA LEU A 115 -9.34 -1.19 -10.95
C LEU A 115 -10.43 -2.23 -11.24
N SER A 116 -10.03 -3.50 -11.33
CA SER A 116 -10.99 -4.60 -11.35
C SER A 116 -11.77 -4.63 -10.04
N ASN A 117 -13.08 -4.91 -10.12
CA ASN A 117 -13.90 -5.14 -8.93
C ASN A 117 -13.43 -6.37 -8.13
N THR A 118 -12.62 -7.24 -8.74
CA THR A 118 -11.94 -8.35 -8.07
C THR A 118 -10.44 -8.10 -7.99
N LEU A 119 -9.91 -8.12 -6.77
CA LEU A 119 -8.48 -8.33 -6.49
C LEU A 119 -8.32 -9.79 -6.07
N ASP A 120 -8.01 -10.63 -7.04
CA ASP A 120 -7.86 -12.08 -6.80
C ASP A 120 -6.67 -12.36 -5.88
N ASP A 121 -5.66 -11.49 -5.90
CA ASP A 121 -4.54 -11.46 -4.97
C ASP A 121 -4.67 -10.27 -3.99
N PHE A 122 -4.53 -10.52 -2.69
CA PHE A 122 -4.58 -9.47 -1.68
C PHE A 122 -3.53 -9.70 -0.59
N ALA A 123 -2.51 -8.86 -0.55
CA ALA A 123 -1.25 -9.13 0.17
C ALA A 123 -1.17 -8.45 1.54
N PHE A 124 -2.10 -7.56 1.90
CA PHE A 124 -1.96 -6.76 3.13
C PHE A 124 -1.93 -7.62 4.39
N VAL A 125 -2.68 -8.72 4.42
CA VAL A 125 -2.64 -9.66 5.55
C VAL A 125 -1.27 -10.34 5.65
N ASP A 126 -0.71 -10.79 4.53
CA ASP A 126 0.67 -11.30 4.47
C ASP A 126 1.70 -10.27 4.93
N CYS A 127 1.57 -9.01 4.51
CA CYS A 127 2.48 -7.93 4.93
C CYS A 127 2.51 -7.75 6.44
N ILE A 128 1.33 -7.71 7.05
CA ILE A 128 1.21 -7.58 8.51
C ILE A 128 1.81 -8.81 9.17
N TYR A 129 1.35 -10.00 8.79
CA TYR A 129 1.74 -11.27 9.39
C TYR A 129 3.26 -11.52 9.32
N ASN A 130 3.87 -11.32 8.15
CA ASN A 130 5.29 -11.56 7.93
C ASN A 130 6.20 -10.57 8.68
N THR A 131 5.65 -9.45 9.16
CA THR A 131 6.41 -8.44 9.93
C THR A 131 6.15 -8.51 11.43
N ILE A 132 5.38 -9.50 11.90
CA ILE A 132 5.16 -9.74 13.33
C ILE A 132 6.45 -10.22 13.99
N THR A 133 6.77 -9.59 15.11
CA THR A 133 7.89 -9.90 15.99
C THR A 133 7.39 -9.90 17.43
N VAL A 134 8.23 -10.39 18.35
CA VAL A 134 7.98 -10.37 19.80
C VAL A 134 7.64 -8.97 20.34
N ASN A 135 8.13 -7.91 19.70
CA ASN A 135 8.03 -6.54 20.21
C ASN A 135 6.92 -5.69 19.57
N ASN A 136 6.26 -6.16 18.51
CA ASN A 136 5.30 -5.33 17.75
C ASN A 136 3.93 -5.97 17.54
N LEU A 137 3.63 -7.12 18.19
CA LEU A 137 2.37 -7.84 18.00
C LEU A 137 1.14 -6.93 18.19
N LYS A 138 1.12 -6.13 19.26
CA LYS A 138 0.01 -5.20 19.54
C LYS A 138 -0.18 -4.20 18.39
N ASP A 139 0.89 -3.61 17.89
CA ASP A 139 0.83 -2.62 16.81
C ASP A 139 0.33 -3.26 15.51
N LYS A 140 0.77 -4.49 15.22
CA LYS A 140 0.33 -5.26 14.05
C LYS A 140 -1.14 -5.68 14.12
N ILE A 141 -1.64 -6.00 15.31
CA ILE A 141 -3.08 -6.24 15.54
C ILE A 141 -3.88 -4.96 15.28
N MET A 142 -3.43 -3.81 15.82
CA MET A 142 -4.11 -2.53 15.61
C MET A 142 -4.09 -2.10 14.14
N GLU A 143 -3.00 -2.39 13.42
CA GLU A 143 -2.88 -2.18 11.98
C GLU A 143 -3.87 -3.05 11.21
N TYR A 144 -3.94 -4.35 11.50
CA TYR A 144 -4.92 -5.26 10.91
C TYR A 144 -6.36 -4.79 11.16
N GLN A 145 -6.70 -4.47 12.40
CA GLN A 145 -8.04 -3.98 12.75
C GLN A 145 -8.39 -2.70 12.01
N HIS A 146 -7.44 -1.77 11.87
CA HIS A 146 -7.66 -0.55 11.09
C HIS A 146 -7.90 -0.84 9.61
N LEU A 147 -7.15 -1.75 9.00
CA LEU A 147 -7.39 -2.13 7.61
C LEU A 147 -8.71 -2.89 7.43
N LEU A 148 -9.11 -3.70 8.42
CA LEU A 148 -10.39 -4.42 8.41
C LEU A 148 -11.60 -3.48 8.42
N THR A 149 -11.51 -2.29 9.03
CA THR A 149 -12.60 -1.30 8.97
C THR A 149 -12.69 -0.59 7.61
N ILE A 150 -11.57 -0.47 6.89
CA ILE A 150 -11.51 0.24 5.61
C ILE A 150 -11.77 -0.70 4.42
N TYR A 151 -11.21 -1.91 4.46
CA TYR A 151 -11.17 -2.87 3.35
C TYR A 151 -11.78 -4.22 3.74
N ASN A 152 -12.91 -4.19 4.46
CA ASN A 152 -13.52 -5.34 5.13
C ASN A 152 -13.55 -6.63 4.29
N ASP A 153 -14.20 -6.59 3.12
CA ASP A 153 -14.35 -7.76 2.26
C ASP A 153 -13.01 -8.36 1.80
N PHE A 154 -12.03 -7.51 1.48
CA PHE A 154 -10.72 -7.96 1.02
C PHE A 154 -9.91 -8.57 2.17
N MET A 155 -9.93 -7.93 3.35
CA MET A 155 -9.23 -8.41 4.53
C MET A 155 -9.81 -9.75 5.01
N ILE A 156 -11.15 -9.89 5.07
CA ILE A 156 -11.80 -11.14 5.47
C ILE A 156 -11.45 -12.27 4.48
N ARG A 157 -11.53 -12.00 3.16
CA ARG A 157 -11.22 -13.01 2.15
C ARG A 157 -9.76 -13.47 2.22
N ALA A 158 -8.82 -12.56 2.50
CA ALA A 158 -7.41 -12.87 2.62
C ALA A 158 -7.06 -13.60 3.94
N SER A 159 -7.82 -13.37 5.02
CA SER A 159 -7.66 -14.03 6.32
C SER A 159 -8.40 -15.39 6.41
N ASN A 160 -8.51 -16.12 5.30
CA ASN A 160 -9.30 -17.35 5.23
C ASN A 160 -8.61 -18.58 5.88
N LEU A 161 -9.32 -19.71 5.95
CA LEU A 161 -8.79 -20.95 6.54
C LEU A 161 -7.53 -21.48 5.83
N GLU A 162 -7.41 -21.29 4.52
CA GLU A 162 -6.21 -21.69 3.77
C GLU A 162 -5.00 -20.87 4.21
N PHE A 163 -5.16 -19.55 4.40
CA PHE A 163 -4.10 -18.70 4.95
C PHE A 163 -3.61 -19.21 6.31
N ILE A 164 -4.55 -19.60 7.18
CA ILE A 164 -4.31 -20.06 8.56
C ILE A 164 -3.62 -21.43 8.58
N VAL A 165 -4.18 -22.42 7.90
CA VAL A 165 -3.68 -23.81 7.90
C VAL A 165 -2.25 -23.86 7.34
N ASN A 166 -1.97 -23.09 6.30
CA ASN A 166 -0.64 -23.06 5.67
C ASN A 166 0.45 -22.42 6.56
N ARG A 167 0.11 -21.88 7.74
CA ARG A 167 1.04 -21.12 8.61
C ARG A 167 1.04 -21.57 10.07
N ILE A 168 0.21 -22.54 10.46
CA ILE A 168 0.03 -22.88 11.88
C ILE A 168 1.25 -23.58 12.50
N ASP A 169 1.97 -24.39 11.70
CA ASP A 169 3.07 -25.22 12.21
C ASP A 169 4.41 -24.47 12.27
N ASP A 170 4.70 -23.61 11.30
CA ASP A 170 6.00 -22.92 11.13
C ASP A 170 6.03 -21.48 11.70
N SER A 171 5.11 -21.14 12.61
CA SER A 171 4.92 -19.76 13.09
C SER A 171 5.52 -19.50 14.48
N SER A 172 6.01 -18.28 14.67
CA SER A 172 6.40 -17.79 16.00
C SER A 172 5.20 -17.80 16.96
N ARG A 173 5.45 -17.69 18.27
CA ARG A 173 4.36 -17.57 19.25
C ARG A 173 3.44 -16.39 18.92
N GLU A 174 4.00 -15.25 18.55
CA GLU A 174 3.26 -14.03 18.25
C GLU A 174 2.45 -14.15 16.96
N GLN A 175 3.03 -14.78 15.93
CA GLN A 175 2.31 -15.11 14.70
C GLN A 175 1.14 -16.06 14.97
N ARG A 176 1.31 -17.07 15.83
CA ARG A 176 0.21 -17.95 16.26
C ARG A 176 -0.89 -17.19 16.99
N LEU A 177 -0.53 -16.28 17.90
CA LEU A 177 -1.51 -15.43 18.57
C LEU A 177 -2.30 -14.56 17.58
N PHE A 178 -1.62 -14.03 16.56
CA PHE A 178 -2.29 -13.30 15.48
C PHE A 178 -3.22 -14.21 14.66
N ILE A 179 -2.79 -15.44 14.33
CA ILE A 179 -3.64 -16.43 13.65
C ILE A 179 -4.90 -16.74 14.48
N CYS A 180 -4.76 -16.93 15.80
CA CYS A 180 -5.91 -17.14 16.69
C CYS A 180 -6.88 -15.96 16.66
N LEU A 181 -6.38 -14.71 16.56
CA LEU A 181 -7.23 -13.54 16.39
C LEU A 181 -8.02 -13.58 15.07
N LEU A 182 -7.44 -14.10 13.98
CA LEU A 182 -8.14 -14.21 12.69
C LEU A 182 -9.31 -15.19 12.72
N LEU A 183 -9.31 -16.16 13.64
CA LEU A 183 -10.38 -17.15 13.80
C LEU A 183 -11.63 -16.60 14.50
N GLY A 184 -11.53 -15.44 15.17
CA GLY A 184 -12.62 -14.85 15.96
C GLY A 184 -12.49 -15.13 17.46
#